data_AF-A0A7C8ZPQ5-F1
#
_entry.id   AF-A0A7C8ZPQ5-F1
#
_cell.length_a   1.000
_cell.length_b   1.000
_cell.length_c   1.000
_cell.angle_alpha   90.00
_cell.angle_beta   90.00
_cell.angle_gamma   90.00
#
_symmetry.space_group_name_H-M   'P 1'
#
loop_
_entity.id
_entity.type
_entity.pdbx_description
1 polymer ?
#
loop_
_entity_poly.entity_id
_entity_poly.type
_entity_poly.pdbx_seq_one_letter_code
_entity_poly.pdbx_strand_id
1 'polypeptide(L)'
;EYPFKPPGISMTTPNGRFETQKKICLSISDYHPESWNPMWSVSSILNGLLSFMMDNSPTTGSITTTVEEKQRLAKASLAFNCKIPAFRKLFPEYVDKYNQQLTEQAQSEESSS
;
A
#
# COMPACT_ATOMS: atom_id res chain seq x y z
N GLU A 1 -0.08 23.11 7.33
CA GLU A 1 1.36 22.98 7.61
C GLU A 1 2.14 22.45 6.41
N TYR A 2 1.60 21.52 5.58
CA TYR A 2 2.13 21.30 4.23
C TYR A 2 2.16 22.64 3.45
N PRO A 3 3.25 22.96 2.71
CA PRO A 3 4.44 22.13 2.45
C PRO A 3 5.58 22.28 3.46
N PHE A 4 5.44 23.08 4.51
CA PHE A 4 6.52 23.36 5.47
C PHE A 4 6.81 22.24 6.47
N LYS A 5 5.90 21.28 6.64
CA LYS A 5 6.14 20.06 7.42
C LYS A 5 5.91 18.80 6.60
N PRO A 6 6.73 17.75 6.81
CA PRO A 6 6.53 16.44 6.20
C PRO A 6 5.21 15.79 6.64
N PRO A 7 4.63 14.89 5.82
CA PRO A 7 3.45 14.12 6.19
C PRO A 7 3.81 12.92 7.09
N GLY A 8 2.83 12.48 7.89
CA GLY A 8 2.85 11.12 8.44
C GLY A 8 2.42 10.11 7.39
N ILE A 9 3.11 8.98 7.30
CA ILE A 9 2.84 7.92 6.30
C ILE A 9 2.51 6.62 7.03
N SER A 10 1.45 5.93 6.60
CA SER A 10 1.06 4.61 7.10
C SER A 10 0.39 3.79 6.00
N MET A 11 0.48 2.46 6.07
CA MET A 11 -0.19 1.55 5.14
C MET A 11 -1.51 1.04 5.73
N THR A 12 -2.56 0.94 4.91
CA THR A 12 -3.82 0.32 5.32
C THR A 12 -3.92 -1.12 4.85
N THR A 13 -3.50 -1.41 3.61
CA THR A 13 -3.53 -2.76 3.04
C THR A 13 -2.38 -3.61 3.59
N PRO A 14 -2.65 -4.82 4.12
CA PRO A 14 -1.61 -5.78 4.47
C PRO A 14 -0.70 -6.08 3.28
N ASN A 15 0.62 -5.91 3.47
CA ASN A 15 1.59 -5.94 2.37
C ASN A 15 2.89 -6.72 2.69
N GLY A 16 3.11 -7.12 3.94
CA GLY A 16 4.27 -7.91 4.36
C GLY A 16 5.58 -7.13 4.47
N ARG A 17 5.56 -5.80 4.28
CA ARG A 17 6.72 -4.92 4.43
C ARG A 17 6.54 -3.89 5.55
N PHE A 18 5.36 -3.26 5.63
CA PHE A 18 5.01 -2.31 6.67
C PHE A 18 3.80 -2.79 7.45
N GLU A 19 3.86 -2.65 8.77
CA GLU A 19 2.76 -2.89 9.69
C GLU A 19 1.60 -1.93 9.38
N THR A 20 0.39 -2.47 9.28
CA THR A 20 -0.79 -1.67 8.94
C THR A 20 -1.13 -0.70 10.06
N GLN A 21 -1.62 0.49 9.71
CA GLN A 21 -2.06 1.54 10.65
C GLN A 21 -0.95 2.04 11.60
N LYS A 22 0.31 1.70 11.33
CA LYS A 22 1.47 2.21 12.06
C LYS A 22 2.20 3.24 11.21
N LYS A 23 2.69 4.28 11.86
CA LYS A 23 3.53 5.29 11.21
C LYS A 23 4.85 4.67 10.74
N ILE A 24 5.28 5.07 9.56
CA ILE A 24 6.51 4.62 8.92
C ILE A 24 7.53 5.76 9.00
N CYS A 25 8.71 5.45 9.52
CA CYS A 25 9.83 6.39 9.53
C CYS A 25 10.61 6.29 8.22
N LEU A 26 10.51 7.32 7.39
CA LEU A 26 11.30 7.51 6.16
C LEU A 26 11.99 8.88 6.20
N SER A 27 13.07 9.07 5.45
CA SER A 27 13.73 10.39 5.29
C SER A 27 12.80 11.49 4.75
N ILE A 28 11.65 11.11 4.22
CA ILE A 28 10.59 11.97 3.69
C ILE A 28 9.36 12.12 4.61
N SER A 29 9.43 11.58 5.84
CA SER A 29 8.32 11.52 6.81
C SER A 29 8.51 12.48 7.99
N ASP A 30 7.48 12.59 8.83
CA ASP A 30 7.45 13.42 10.04
C ASP A 30 8.46 13.06 11.14
N TYR A 31 9.21 11.99 10.95
CA TYR A 31 10.34 11.62 11.81
C TYR A 31 11.61 12.43 11.55
N HIS A 32 11.76 13.03 10.36
CA HIS A 32 13.00 13.70 9.94
C HIS A 32 12.73 15.14 9.44
N PRO A 33 12.26 16.06 10.31
CA PRO A 33 12.00 17.45 9.92
C PRO A 33 13.26 18.17 9.40
N GLU A 34 14.45 17.75 9.82
CA GLU A 34 15.74 18.27 9.35
C GLU A 34 16.08 17.89 7.90
N SER A 35 15.55 16.78 7.42
CA SER A 35 15.79 16.27 6.06
C SER A 35 14.67 16.63 5.09
N TRP A 36 13.61 17.28 5.57
CA TRP A 36 12.44 17.61 4.78
C TRP A 36 12.71 18.77 3.81
N ASN A 37 12.41 18.56 2.53
CA ASN A 37 12.40 19.62 1.53
C ASN A 37 10.96 20.01 1.18
N PRO A 38 10.52 21.25 1.48
CA PRO A 38 9.17 21.73 1.14
C PRO A 38 8.83 21.70 -0.36
N MET A 39 9.82 21.58 -1.23
CA MET A 39 9.62 21.43 -2.68
C MET A 39 9.17 20.01 -3.09
N TRP A 40 9.18 19.04 -2.17
CA TRP A 40 8.72 17.69 -2.48
C TRP A 40 7.21 17.66 -2.69
N SER A 41 6.84 17.34 -3.94
CA SER A 41 5.45 17.07 -4.31
C SER A 41 4.97 15.75 -3.70
N VAL A 42 3.65 15.59 -3.58
CA VAL A 42 3.04 14.30 -3.20
C VAL A 42 3.52 13.17 -4.11
N SER A 43 3.71 13.42 -5.41
CA SER A 43 4.24 12.43 -6.35
C SER A 43 5.67 11.99 -5.99
N SER A 44 6.54 12.94 -5.64
CA SER A 44 7.91 12.64 -5.19
C SER A 44 7.92 11.81 -3.91
N ILE A 45 7.01 12.11 -2.97
CA ILE A 45 6.86 11.36 -1.72
C ILE A 45 6.42 9.91 -1.99
N LEU A 46 5.43 9.72 -2.87
CA LEU A 46 4.95 8.39 -3.27
C LEU A 46 6.04 7.57 -3.97
N ASN A 47 6.84 8.19 -4.83
CA ASN A 47 7.99 7.54 -5.46
C ASN A 47 9.05 7.12 -4.44
N GLY A 48 9.34 7.98 -3.45
CA GLY A 48 10.24 7.66 -2.35
C GLY A 48 9.73 6.47 -1.53
N LEU A 49 8.44 6.47 -1.16
CA LEU A 49 7.80 5.36 -0.45
C LEU A 49 7.90 4.05 -1.23
N LEU A 50 7.69 4.07 -2.56
CA LEU A 50 7.85 2.90 -3.41
C LEU A 50 9.28 2.35 -3.37
N SER A 51 10.29 3.22 -3.40
CA SER A 51 11.70 2.80 -3.27
C SER A 51 11.95 2.09 -1.94
N PHE A 52 11.44 2.62 -0.83
CA PHE A 52 11.56 1.98 0.49
C PHE A 52 10.74 0.68 0.62
N MET A 53 9.67 0.53 -0.16
CA MET A 53 8.87 -0.70 -0.20
C MET A 53 9.63 -1.85 -0.87
N MET A 54 10.52 -1.54 -1.82
CA MET A 54 11.36 -2.51 -2.52
C MET A 54 12.65 -2.86 -1.76
N ASP A 55 13.05 -2.05 -0.79
CA ASP A 55 14.18 -2.31 0.10
C ASP A 55 13.78 -3.24 1.27
N ASN A 56 14.77 -3.93 1.86
CA ASN A 56 14.63 -4.75 3.06
C ASN A 56 15.21 -4.11 4.33
N SER A 57 15.83 -2.92 4.25
CA SER A 57 16.38 -2.23 5.41
C SER A 57 15.33 -2.06 6.53
N PRO A 58 15.65 -2.36 7.80
CA PRO A 58 14.71 -2.18 8.89
C PRO A 58 14.47 -0.68 9.15
N THR A 59 13.20 -0.32 9.34
CA THR A 59 12.79 1.02 9.80
C THR A 59 11.60 0.93 10.77
N THR A 60 11.28 2.01 11.48
CA THR A 60 10.06 2.09 12.30
C THR A 60 8.83 1.78 11.44
N GLY A 61 8.00 0.87 11.93
CA GLY A 61 6.80 0.42 11.22
C GLY A 61 7.07 -0.66 10.17
N SER A 62 8.32 -1.04 9.90
CA SER A 62 8.61 -2.21 9.06
C SER A 62 8.38 -3.53 9.80
N ILE A 63 8.06 -4.57 9.03
CA ILE A 63 7.94 -5.95 9.49
C ILE A 63 8.76 -6.86 8.57
N THR A 64 9.08 -8.06 9.07
CA THR A 64 9.77 -9.10 8.30
C THR A 64 8.82 -10.26 8.05
N THR A 65 8.56 -10.55 6.78
CA THR A 65 7.81 -11.73 6.34
C THR A 65 8.54 -12.44 5.21
N THR A 66 8.12 -13.66 4.89
CA THR A 66 8.69 -14.41 3.75
C THR A 66 8.20 -13.86 2.41
N VAL A 67 8.85 -14.26 1.32
CA VAL A 67 8.43 -13.90 -0.04
C VAL A 67 7.07 -14.51 -0.37
N GLU A 68 6.83 -15.74 0.08
CA GLU A 68 5.57 -16.46 -0.09
C GLU A 68 4.44 -15.70 0.60
N GLU A 69 4.67 -15.18 1.80
CA GLU A 69 3.69 -14.38 2.52
C GLU A 69 3.39 -13.06 1.78
N LYS A 70 4.42 -12.36 1.27
CA LYS A 70 4.23 -11.15 0.45
C LYS A 70 3.39 -11.47 -0.80
N GLN A 71 3.66 -12.58 -1.48
CA GLN A 71 2.90 -13.02 -2.65
C GLN A 71 1.45 -13.36 -2.29
N ARG A 72 1.22 -14.03 -1.15
CA ARG A 72 -0.12 -14.34 -0.65
C ARG A 72 -0.91 -13.07 -0.35
N LEU A 73 -0.30 -12.11 0.35
CA LEU A 73 -0.90 -10.81 0.66
C LEU A 73 -1.17 -10.00 -0.61
N ALA A 74 -0.27 -10.02 -1.60
CA ALA A 74 -0.47 -9.37 -2.88
C ALA A 74 -1.71 -9.93 -3.60
N LYS A 75 -1.88 -11.25 -3.64
CA LYS A 75 -3.07 -11.90 -4.23
C LYS A 75 -4.37 -11.53 -3.49
N ALA A 76 -4.32 -11.41 -2.16
CA ALA A 76 -5.49 -11.05 -1.33
C ALA A 76 -5.80 -9.55 -1.30
N SER A 77 -4.86 -8.69 -1.72
CA SER A 77 -4.90 -7.24 -1.51
C SER A 77 -6.09 -6.55 -2.17
N LEU A 78 -6.45 -6.95 -3.40
CA LEU A 78 -7.56 -6.33 -4.14
C LEU A 78 -8.91 -6.62 -3.46
N ALA A 79 -9.14 -7.87 -3.07
CA ALA A 79 -10.33 -8.28 -2.34
C ALA A 79 -10.43 -7.57 -0.97
N PHE A 80 -9.30 -7.39 -0.28
CA PHE A 80 -9.25 -6.62 0.97
C PHE A 80 -9.63 -5.16 0.72
N ASN A 81 -9.02 -4.51 -0.27
CA ASN A 81 -9.26 -3.11 -0.59
C ASN A 81 -10.72 -2.84 -0.98
N CYS A 82 -11.35 -3.76 -1.73
CA CYS A 82 -12.75 -3.64 -2.14
C CYS A 82 -13.76 -3.70 -0.97
N LYS A 83 -13.32 -4.08 0.24
CA LYS A 83 -14.14 -4.04 1.47
C LYS A 83 -14.08 -2.66 2.15
N ILE A 84 -13.13 -1.81 1.78
CA ILE A 84 -12.93 -0.50 2.42
C ILE A 84 -13.81 0.55 1.72
N PRO A 85 -14.76 1.21 2.43
CA PRO A 85 -15.66 2.19 1.80
C PRO A 85 -14.94 3.34 1.10
N ALA A 86 -13.87 3.86 1.70
CA ALA A 86 -13.06 4.93 1.12
C ALA A 86 -12.37 4.50 -0.18
N PHE A 87 -11.83 3.27 -0.23
CA PHE A 87 -11.19 2.74 -1.43
C PHE A 87 -12.20 2.60 -2.57
N ARG A 88 -13.37 2.02 -2.29
CA ARG A 88 -14.45 1.88 -3.29
C ARG A 88 -14.89 3.23 -3.86
N LYS A 89 -14.92 4.28 -3.03
CA LYS A 89 -15.31 5.63 -3.44
C LYS A 89 -14.24 6.32 -4.28
N LEU A 90 -12.96 6.14 -3.96
CA LEU A 90 -11.85 6.85 -4.60
C LEU A 90 -11.30 6.13 -5.84
N PHE A 91 -11.45 4.80 -5.91
CA PHE A 91 -10.84 3.93 -6.91
C PHE A 91 -11.86 2.91 -7.48
N PRO A 92 -12.99 3.37 -8.05
CA PRO A 92 -14.06 2.48 -8.53
C PRO A 92 -13.59 1.49 -9.60
N GLU A 93 -12.64 1.87 -10.45
CA GLU A 93 -12.09 1.04 -11.53
C GLU A 93 -11.45 -0.26 -11.01
N TYR A 94 -10.93 -0.25 -9.77
CA TYR A 94 -10.38 -1.45 -9.13
C TYR A 94 -11.48 -2.34 -8.55
N VAL A 95 -12.63 -1.77 -8.19
CA VAL A 95 -13.81 -2.55 -7.78
C VAL A 95 -14.39 -3.28 -8.97
N ASP A 96 -14.47 -2.60 -10.12
CA ASP A 96 -14.92 -3.21 -11.37
C ASP A 96 -14.00 -4.36 -11.78
N LYS A 97 -12.68 -4.14 -11.72
CA LYS A 97 -11.68 -5.19 -11.95
C LYS A 97 -11.87 -6.38 -11.01
N TYR A 98 -12.16 -6.14 -9.74
CA TYR A 98 -12.40 -7.23 -8.78
C TYR A 98 -13.66 -8.03 -9.12
N ASN A 99 -14.75 -7.36 -9.49
CA ASN A 99 -15.99 -8.02 -9.91
C ASN A 99 -15.79 -8.86 -11.19
N GLN A 100 -14.99 -8.37 -12.13
CA GLN A 100 -14.62 -9.12 -13.33
C GLN A 100 -13.87 -10.40 -12.96
N GLN A 101 -12.87 -10.33 -12.07
CA GLN A 101 -12.12 -11.51 -11.62
C GLN A 101 -13.01 -12.57 -10.95
N LEU A 102 -14.01 -12.14 -10.17
CA LEU A 102 -14.97 -13.07 -9.56
C LEU A 102 -15.84 -13.77 -10.61
N THR A 103 -16.24 -13.03 -11.65
CA THR A 103 -17.05 -13.57 -12.75
C THR A 103 -16.27 -14.60 -13.56
N GLU A 104 -15.01 -14.30 -13.89
CA GLU A 104 -14.12 -15.21 -14.62
C GLU A 104 -13.82 -16.48 -13.82
N GLN A 105 -13.63 -16.37 -12.50
CA GLN A 105 -13.41 -17.51 -11.61
C GLN A 105 -14.64 -18.43 -11.57
N ALA A 106 -15.84 -17.88 -11.37
CA ALA A 106 -17.08 -18.66 -11.36
C ALA A 106 -17.29 -19.43 -12.68
N GLN A 107 -17.03 -18.79 -13.82
CA GLN A 107 -17.14 -19.43 -15.14
C GLN A 107 -16.11 -20.56 -15.35
N SER A 108 -14.90 -20.39 -14.81
CA SER A 108 -13.85 -21.42 -14.91
C SER A 108 -14.14 -22.66 -14.05
N GLU A 109 -14.77 -22.47 -12.89
CA GLU A 109 -15.18 -23.55 -11.98
C GLU A 109 -16.37 -24.34 -12.56
N GLU A 110 -17.33 -23.65 -13.18
CA GLU A 110 -18.47 -24.28 -13.90
C GLU A 110 -18.03 -25.05 -15.15
N SER A 111 -16.98 -24.60 -15.85
CA SER A 111 -16.47 -25.27 -17.06
C SER A 111 -15.54 -26.46 -16.76
N SER A 112 -15.07 -26.57 -15.52
CA SER A 112 -14.17 -27.65 -15.06
C SER A 112 -14.88 -28.74 -14.27
N SER A 113 -16.20 -28.59 -14.06
CA SER A 113 -17.10 -29.53 -13.36
C SER A 113 -17.96 -30.29 -14.37
#